data_AF-A0AA87ZFM0-F1
#
_entry.id   AF-A0AA87ZFM0-F1
#
_cell.length_a   1.000
_cell.length_b   1.000
_cell.length_c   1.000
_cell.angle_alpha   90.00
_cell.angle_beta   90.00
_cell.angle_gamma   90.00
#
_symmetry.space_group_name_H-M   'P 1'
#
loop_
_entity.id
_entity.type
_entity.pdbx_description
1 polymer ?
#
loop_
_entity_poly.entity_id
_entity_poly.type
_entity_poly.pdbx_seq_one_letter_code
_entity_poly.pdbx_strand_id
1 'polypeptide(L)'
;MDLLSWLEYDMIIKILGFLEDPADLVRIGAVSQSWRHFVVENGLCKELCLRLFPQLSRVSHVVELKQHETEDHVGSSSNWMERESMIKDHRVYAFLARCCKSLDAKSCIQEAISASSTDNYPTESISNTLEAGDRVGWRASYWSSTGQNDSRVPETLTYKLVSDLCVITKISIQPFQGKSTTEVQASGTCPLHWWISAD
;
A
#
# COMPACT_ATOMS: atom_id res chain seq x y z
N MET A 1 36.57 0.28 18.93
CA MET A 1 36.34 1.73 18.76
C MET A 1 34.98 1.87 18.11
N ASP A 2 34.06 2.61 18.72
CA ASP A 2 32.69 2.75 18.23
C ASP A 2 32.53 4.10 17.53
N LEU A 3 31.97 4.14 16.32
CA LEU A 3 31.76 5.39 15.57
C LEU A 3 30.88 6.38 16.36
N LEU A 4 29.94 5.85 17.17
CA LEU A 4 29.10 6.65 18.06
C LEU A 4 29.90 7.49 19.07
N SER A 5 31.13 7.07 19.42
CA SER A 5 31.99 7.82 20.34
C SER A 5 33.00 8.73 19.64
N TRP A 6 33.01 8.75 18.31
CA TRP A 6 33.98 9.47 17.48
C TRP A 6 33.37 10.67 16.75
N LEU A 7 32.07 10.64 16.46
CA LEU A 7 31.36 11.66 15.71
C LEU A 7 30.22 12.25 16.54
N GLU A 8 29.87 13.51 16.26
CA GLU A 8 28.66 14.12 16.80
C GLU A 8 27.42 13.40 16.26
N TYR A 9 26.39 13.29 17.10
CA TYR A 9 25.16 12.59 16.75
C TYR A 9 24.52 13.09 15.46
N ASP A 10 24.48 14.41 15.23
CA ASP A 10 23.94 15.00 14.01
C ASP A 10 24.68 14.56 12.74
N MET A 11 25.99 14.34 12.84
CA MET A 11 26.77 13.81 11.72
C MET A 11 26.40 12.36 11.43
N ILE A 12 26.23 11.56 12.48
CA ILE A 12 25.86 10.15 12.35
C ILE A 12 24.45 10.04 11.75
N ILE A 13 23.48 10.84 12.22
CA ILE A 13 22.12 10.88 11.65
C ILE A 13 22.19 11.22 10.16
N LYS A 14 22.97 12.24 9.76
CA LYS A 14 23.13 12.60 8.34
C LYS A 14 23.73 11.46 7.52
N ILE A 15 24.77 10.79 8.04
CA ILE A 15 25.39 9.64 7.37
C ILE A 15 24.36 8.51 7.19
N LEU A 16 23.59 8.19 8.23
CA LEU A 16 22.56 7.16 8.18
C LEU A 16 21.36 7.56 7.32
N GLY A 17 21.07 8.85 7.20
CA GLY A 17 20.00 9.38 6.34
C GLY A 17 20.22 9.11 4.86
N PHE A 18 21.47 8.87 4.43
CA PHE A 18 21.79 8.45 3.06
C PHE A 18 21.46 6.98 2.77
N LEU A 19 21.14 6.16 3.79
CA LEU A 19 20.73 4.79 3.57
C LEU A 19 19.35 4.72 2.90
N GLU A 20 19.24 3.90 1.86
CA GLU A 20 18.00 3.71 1.10
C GLU A 20 17.33 2.36 1.36
N ASP A 21 18.05 1.40 1.95
CA ASP A 21 17.50 0.10 2.32
C ASP A 21 17.19 0.06 3.82
N PRO A 22 15.91 -0.11 4.22
CA PRO A 22 15.57 -0.28 5.64
C PRO A 22 16.28 -1.45 6.29
N ALA A 23 16.71 -2.47 5.54
CA ALA A 23 17.49 -3.58 6.07
C ALA A 23 18.85 -3.14 6.62
N ASP A 24 19.46 -2.08 6.07
CA ASP A 24 20.77 -1.60 6.53
C ASP A 24 20.66 -0.91 7.90
N LEU A 25 19.58 -0.18 8.16
CA LEU A 25 19.32 0.39 9.49
C LEU A 25 19.10 -0.72 10.55
N VAL A 26 18.42 -1.80 10.20
CA VAL A 26 18.25 -2.96 11.09
C VAL A 26 19.59 -3.64 11.37
N ARG A 27 20.44 -3.81 10.34
CA ARG A 27 21.80 -4.38 10.50
C ARG A 27 22.68 -3.51 11.38
N ILE A 28 22.62 -2.19 11.24
CA ILE A 28 23.34 -1.25 12.12
C ILE A 28 22.88 -1.40 13.56
N GLY A 29 21.56 -1.48 13.79
CA GLY A 29 21.01 -1.76 15.12
C GLY A 29 21.48 -3.11 15.71
N ALA A 30 21.86 -4.07 14.88
CA ALA A 30 22.39 -5.36 15.35
C ALA A 30 23.88 -5.33 15.74
N VAL A 31 24.61 -4.26 15.44
CA VAL A 31 26.05 -4.13 15.75
C VAL A 31 26.29 -4.07 17.26
N SER A 32 25.45 -3.36 18.01
CA SER A 32 25.52 -3.27 19.47
C SER A 32 24.22 -2.76 20.07
N GLN A 33 24.07 -2.86 21.39
CA GLN A 33 22.95 -2.26 22.11
C GLN A 33 22.92 -0.73 21.98
N SER A 34 24.08 -0.06 21.95
CA SER A 34 24.20 1.39 21.76
C SER A 34 23.67 1.82 20.39
N TRP A 35 24.06 1.09 19.34
CA TRP A 35 23.57 1.32 17.98
C TRP A 35 22.07 1.08 17.85
N ARG A 36 21.57 0.00 18.46
CA ARG A 36 20.13 -0.26 18.50
C ARG A 36 19.37 0.89 19.15
N HIS A 37 19.85 1.36 20.30
CA HIS A 37 19.24 2.46 21.03
C HIS A 37 19.21 3.72 20.16
N PHE A 38 20.36 4.05 19.57
CA PHE A 38 20.52 5.21 18.71
C PHE A 38 19.55 5.20 17.52
N VAL A 39 19.45 4.08 16.79
CA VAL A 39 18.56 3.96 15.63
C VAL A 39 17.07 4.06 16.02
N VAL A 40 16.70 3.49 17.18
CA VAL A 40 15.32 3.47 17.69
C VAL A 40 14.90 4.86 18.20
N GLU A 41 15.70 5.48 19.08
CA GLU A 41 15.37 6.76 19.68
C GLU A 41 15.32 7.90 18.67
N ASN A 42 16.18 7.87 17.64
CA ASN A 42 16.16 8.85 16.57
C ASN A 42 15.12 8.53 15.49
N GLY A 43 14.34 7.45 15.62
CA GLY A 43 13.24 7.14 14.71
C GLY A 43 13.67 6.91 13.26
N LEU A 44 14.91 6.49 13.00
CA LEU A 44 15.50 6.50 11.65
C LEU A 44 14.74 5.60 10.66
N CYS A 45 14.20 4.46 11.13
CA CYS A 45 13.38 3.59 10.28
C CYS A 45 12.05 4.25 9.88
N LYS A 46 11.46 5.05 10.77
CA LYS A 46 10.25 5.82 10.50
C LYS A 46 10.53 6.92 9.48
N GLU A 47 11.60 7.68 9.69
CA GLU A 47 12.02 8.73 8.76
C GLU A 47 12.28 8.17 7.36
N LEU A 48 13.06 7.08 7.25
CA LEU A 48 13.32 6.42 5.97
C LEU A 48 12.03 5.91 5.31
N CYS A 49 11.15 5.27 6.07
CA CYS A 49 9.89 4.75 5.55
C CYS A 49 9.00 5.87 4.99
N LEU A 50 8.86 6.98 5.72
CA LEU A 50 8.07 8.14 5.28
C LEU A 50 8.69 8.88 4.10
N ARG A 51 10.04 8.90 4.01
CA ARG A 51 10.75 9.47 2.86
C ARG A 51 10.52 8.64 1.59
N LEU A 52 10.56 7.32 1.70
CA LEU A 52 10.30 6.40 0.57
C LEU A 52 8.81 6.36 0.21
N PHE A 53 7.92 6.47 1.20
CA PHE A 53 6.47 6.32 1.04
C PHE A 53 5.71 7.42 1.79
N PRO A 54 5.67 8.67 1.25
CA PRO A 54 5.06 9.82 1.92
C PRO A 54 3.58 9.62 2.29
N GLN A 55 2.86 8.75 1.58
CA GLN A 55 1.47 8.40 1.87
C GLN A 55 1.26 7.80 3.26
N LEU A 56 2.29 7.16 3.84
CA LEU A 56 2.24 6.56 5.17
C LEU A 56 2.24 7.60 6.30
N SER A 57 2.48 8.89 6.00
CA SER A 57 2.36 9.99 6.97
C SER A 57 0.93 10.16 7.51
N ARG A 58 -0.08 9.65 6.78
CA ARG A 58 -1.49 9.69 7.17
C ARG A 58 -1.88 8.59 8.15
N VAL A 59 -0.99 7.66 8.46
CA VAL A 59 -1.24 6.59 9.44
C VAL A 59 -1.36 7.23 10.83
N SER A 60 -2.57 7.18 11.40
CA SER A 60 -2.86 7.83 12.68
C SER A 60 -2.32 7.06 13.88
N HIS A 61 -2.34 5.73 13.80
CA HIS A 61 -1.85 4.85 14.84
C HIS A 61 -1.50 3.48 14.25
N VAL A 62 -0.60 2.77 14.93
CA VAL A 62 -0.25 1.40 14.62
C VAL A 62 -0.71 0.52 15.77
N VAL A 63 -1.40 -0.57 15.46
CA VAL A 63 -1.75 -1.61 16.44
C VAL A 63 -0.98 -2.87 16.05
N GLU A 64 -0.20 -3.40 16.99
CA GLU A 64 0.46 -4.70 16.83
C GLU A 64 -0.40 -5.73 17.54
N LEU A 65 -0.98 -6.67 16.79
CA LEU A 65 -1.78 -7.75 17.35
C LEU A 65 -0.83 -8.74 18.02
N LYS A 66 -0.67 -8.63 19.34
CA LYS A 66 0.09 -9.62 20.13
C LYS A 66 -0.75 -10.91 20.18
N GLN A 67 -0.21 -12.02 19.68
CA GLN A 67 -0.89 -13.33 19.69
C GLN A 67 -0.97 -13.99 21.08
N HIS A 68 -0.31 -13.41 22.10
CA HIS A 68 -0.37 -13.91 23.47
C HIS A 68 -0.55 -12.73 24.42
N GLU A 69 -1.66 -12.75 25.16
CA GLU A 69 -1.87 -11.92 26.33
C GLU A 69 -0.86 -12.34 27.40
N THR A 70 0.15 -11.50 27.62
CA THR A 70 0.92 -11.57 28.86
C THR A 70 0.53 -10.37 29.70
N GLU A 71 -0.23 -10.71 30.75
CA GLU A 71 -0.45 -10.06 32.03
C GLU A 71 -0.15 -8.55 32.13
N ASP A 72 -1.20 -7.82 32.50
CA ASP A 72 -1.19 -6.42 32.91
C ASP A 72 -0.03 -6.11 33.87
N HIS A 73 1.01 -5.46 33.35
CA HIS A 73 2.03 -4.83 34.17
C HIS A 73 1.48 -3.55 34.80
N VAL A 74 0.89 -3.71 35.97
CA VAL A 74 0.55 -2.64 36.92
C VAL A 74 1.84 -1.89 37.26
N GLY A 75 1.94 -0.62 36.82
CA GLY A 75 3.01 0.30 37.24
C GLY A 75 3.97 0.80 36.15
N SER A 76 3.57 0.85 34.88
CA SER A 76 4.42 1.41 33.83
C SER A 76 4.59 2.93 33.95
N SER A 77 5.82 3.37 34.19
CA SER A 77 6.24 4.78 34.10
C SER A 77 6.11 5.31 32.67
N SER A 78 5.83 6.62 32.53
CA SER A 78 5.73 7.31 31.23
C SER A 78 6.92 7.04 30.30
N ASN A 79 8.13 7.02 30.86
CA ASN A 79 9.37 6.82 30.09
C ASN A 79 9.47 5.40 29.52
N TRP A 80 8.92 4.41 30.23
CA TRP A 80 8.89 3.03 29.75
C TRP A 80 7.89 2.85 28.62
N MET A 81 6.71 3.47 28.73
CA MET A 81 5.71 3.48 27.66
C MET A 81 6.21 4.18 26.40
N GLU A 82 6.92 5.30 26.54
CA GLU A 82 7.54 6.02 25.42
C GLU A 82 8.60 5.18 24.71
N ARG A 83 9.50 4.55 25.47
CA ARG A 83 10.54 3.66 24.93
C ARG A 83 9.95 2.47 24.18
N GLU A 84 8.92 1.84 24.73
CA GLU A 84 8.25 0.70 24.08
C GLU A 84 7.55 1.15 22.78
N SER A 85 6.95 2.35 22.79
CA SER A 85 6.38 2.97 21.59
C SER A 85 7.43 3.18 20.49
N MET A 86 8.62 3.70 20.83
CA MET A 86 9.71 3.88 19.87
C MET A 86 10.21 2.55 19.29
N ILE A 87 10.34 1.50 20.13
CA ILE A 87 10.74 0.16 19.68
C ILE A 87 9.69 -0.42 18.72
N LYS A 88 8.41 -0.25 19.04
CA LYS A 88 7.29 -0.67 18.19
C LYS A 88 7.30 0.07 16.86
N ASP A 89 7.41 1.40 16.87
CA ASP A 89 7.52 2.21 15.66
C ASP A 89 8.70 1.75 14.80
N HIS A 90 9.88 1.55 15.41
CA HIS A 90 11.05 1.03 14.70
C HIS A 90 10.76 -0.28 13.96
N ARG A 91 10.14 -1.26 14.62
CA ARG A 91 9.78 -2.55 14.01
C ARG A 91 8.79 -2.40 12.86
N VAL A 92 7.73 -1.64 13.09
CA VAL A 92 6.63 -1.47 12.13
C VAL A 92 7.12 -0.75 10.89
N TYR A 93 7.78 0.40 11.04
CA TYR A 93 8.23 1.18 9.89
C TYR A 93 9.37 0.50 9.14
N ALA A 94 10.25 -0.24 9.82
CA ALA A 94 11.24 -1.09 9.14
C ALA A 94 10.56 -2.20 8.30
N PHE A 95 9.55 -2.86 8.85
CA PHE A 95 8.78 -3.88 8.16
C PHE A 95 8.02 -3.30 6.95
N LEU A 96 7.27 -2.23 7.15
CA LEU A 96 6.52 -1.55 6.09
C LEU A 96 7.43 -1.07 4.95
N ALA A 97 8.53 -0.39 5.27
CA ALA A 97 9.48 0.08 4.27
C ALA A 97 10.03 -1.09 3.44
N ARG A 98 10.37 -2.21 4.11
CA ARG A 98 10.85 -3.41 3.43
C ARG A 98 9.77 -4.02 2.53
N CYS A 99 8.57 -4.23 3.05
CA CYS A 99 7.44 -4.79 2.29
C CYS A 99 7.17 -3.94 1.05
N CYS A 100 7.00 -2.63 1.21
CA CYS A 100 6.72 -1.72 0.12
C CYS A 100 7.84 -1.68 -0.94
N LYS A 101 9.11 -1.79 -0.53
CA LYS A 101 10.26 -1.86 -1.46
C LYS A 101 10.34 -3.20 -2.20
N SER A 102 9.88 -4.29 -1.57
CA SER A 102 9.89 -5.63 -2.14
C SER A 102 8.65 -5.98 -2.97
N LEU A 103 7.63 -5.12 -2.97
CA LEU A 103 6.43 -5.32 -3.79
C LEU A 103 6.82 -5.20 -5.27
N ASP A 104 6.79 -6.34 -5.96
CA ASP A 104 6.89 -6.38 -7.42
C ASP A 104 5.76 -5.54 -8.04
N ALA A 105 6.08 -4.76 -9.07
CA ALA A 105 5.12 -3.94 -9.83
C ALA A 105 4.15 -4.76 -10.71
N LYS A 106 3.82 -5.99 -10.28
CA LYS A 106 2.84 -6.86 -10.92
C LYS A 106 1.43 -6.41 -10.53
N SER A 107 0.43 -6.91 -11.26
CA SER A 107 -0.98 -6.67 -10.91
C SER A 107 -1.22 -7.02 -9.44
N CYS A 108 -1.76 -6.07 -8.68
CA CYS A 108 -2.15 -6.30 -7.29
C CYS A 108 -3.47 -7.06 -7.17
N ILE A 109 -4.09 -7.42 -8.30
CA ILE A 109 -5.32 -8.20 -8.39
C ILE A 109 -4.98 -9.69 -8.46
N GLN A 110 -5.55 -10.48 -7.55
CA GLN A 110 -5.48 -11.94 -7.54
C GLN A 110 -6.56 -12.55 -8.44
N GLU A 111 -7.82 -12.16 -8.24
CA GLU A 111 -8.97 -12.72 -8.96
C GLU A 111 -10.10 -11.71 -9.09
N ALA A 112 -10.92 -11.89 -10.12
CA ALA A 112 -12.18 -11.18 -10.27
C ALA A 112 -13.25 -11.85 -9.40
N ILE A 113 -13.94 -11.06 -8.57
CA ILE A 113 -14.97 -11.56 -7.65
C ILE A 113 -16.36 -11.39 -8.26
N SER A 114 -16.69 -10.16 -8.66
CA SER A 114 -18.03 -9.86 -9.17
C SER A 114 -18.04 -8.57 -9.98
N ALA A 115 -19.00 -8.47 -10.89
CA ALA A 115 -19.40 -7.22 -11.52
C ALA A 115 -20.84 -6.88 -11.11
N SER A 116 -21.21 -5.59 -11.11
CA SER A 116 -22.58 -5.13 -10.87
C SER A 116 -23.57 -5.77 -11.82
N SER A 117 -23.17 -5.96 -13.08
CA SER A 117 -23.88 -6.70 -14.11
C SER A 117 -22.88 -7.31 -15.09
N THR A 118 -23.34 -8.17 -15.99
CA THR A 118 -22.54 -8.64 -17.12
C THR A 118 -23.49 -8.99 -18.23
N ASP A 119 -23.32 -8.40 -19.40
CA ASP A 119 -23.98 -8.85 -20.63
C ASP A 119 -23.04 -9.78 -21.43
N ASN A 120 -23.59 -10.49 -22.41
CA ASN A 120 -22.84 -11.38 -23.31
C ASN A 120 -21.94 -12.43 -22.60
N TYR A 121 -22.33 -12.87 -21.40
CA TYR A 121 -21.62 -13.90 -20.64
C TYR A 121 -21.57 -15.22 -21.43
N PRO A 122 -20.43 -15.93 -21.44
CA PRO A 122 -19.17 -15.67 -20.73
C PRO A 122 -18.16 -14.83 -21.52
N THR A 123 -18.51 -14.37 -22.72
CA THR A 123 -17.56 -13.77 -23.68
C THR A 123 -16.98 -12.45 -23.19
N GLU A 124 -17.79 -11.63 -22.50
CA GLU A 124 -17.43 -10.28 -22.03
C GLU A 124 -17.44 -10.22 -20.48
N SER A 125 -17.05 -11.32 -19.84
CA SER A 125 -17.00 -11.46 -18.38
C SER A 125 -15.92 -10.60 -17.73
N ILE A 126 -16.12 -10.24 -16.45
CA ILE A 126 -15.10 -9.56 -15.63
C ILE A 126 -13.72 -10.25 -15.63
N SER A 127 -13.66 -11.58 -15.75
CA SER A 127 -12.37 -12.29 -15.80
C SER A 127 -11.45 -11.85 -16.94
N ASN A 128 -12.01 -11.23 -17.99
CA ASN A 128 -11.28 -10.71 -19.15
C ASN A 128 -10.42 -9.48 -18.84
N THR A 129 -10.70 -8.76 -17.74
CA THR A 129 -10.00 -7.53 -17.35
C THR A 129 -8.70 -7.79 -16.60
N LEU A 130 -8.42 -9.06 -16.26
CA LEU A 130 -7.22 -9.46 -15.51
C LEU A 130 -5.96 -9.48 -16.38
N GLU A 131 -6.12 -9.61 -17.70
CA GLU A 131 -5.02 -9.61 -18.65
C GLU A 131 -4.93 -8.27 -19.39
N ALA A 132 -3.71 -7.76 -19.53
CA ALA A 132 -3.46 -6.53 -20.25
C ALA A 132 -3.51 -6.75 -21.77
N GLY A 133 -4.39 -6.03 -22.47
CA GLY A 133 -4.53 -6.05 -23.93
C GLY A 133 -5.99 -5.93 -24.36
N ASP A 134 -6.25 -5.74 -25.65
CA ASP A 134 -7.63 -5.69 -26.18
C ASP A 134 -8.18 -7.10 -26.48
N ARG A 135 -7.28 -8.07 -26.71
CA ARG A 135 -7.62 -9.47 -27.00
C ARG A 135 -6.58 -10.42 -26.42
N VAL A 136 -7.06 -11.55 -25.90
CA VAL A 136 -6.25 -12.70 -25.48
C VAL A 136 -6.62 -13.87 -26.39
N GLY A 137 -5.77 -14.13 -27.39
CA GLY A 137 -6.08 -15.04 -28.49
C GLY A 137 -7.29 -14.55 -29.30
N TRP A 138 -8.37 -15.33 -29.29
CA TRP A 138 -9.64 -14.99 -29.96
C TRP A 138 -10.66 -14.35 -29.01
N ARG A 139 -10.36 -14.24 -27.70
CA ARG A 139 -11.27 -13.76 -26.66
C ARG A 139 -11.14 -12.25 -26.48
N ALA A 140 -12.28 -11.59 -26.23
CA ALA A 140 -12.31 -10.20 -25.80
C ALA A 140 -11.60 -10.04 -24.46
N SER A 141 -10.75 -9.01 -24.33
CA SER A 141 -10.09 -8.65 -23.06
C SER A 141 -10.78 -7.43 -22.42
N TYR A 142 -12.11 -7.42 -22.49
CA TYR A 142 -12.92 -6.40 -21.84
C TYR A 142 -14.11 -7.03 -21.13
N TRP A 143 -14.68 -6.22 -20.24
CA TRP A 143 -15.97 -6.46 -19.62
C TRP A 143 -16.98 -5.43 -20.14
N SER A 144 -18.23 -5.86 -20.21
CA SER A 144 -19.38 -5.03 -20.56
C SER A 144 -20.54 -5.30 -19.62
N SER A 145 -21.33 -4.27 -19.42
CA SER A 145 -22.51 -4.29 -18.57
C SER A 145 -23.79 -4.41 -19.37
N THR A 146 -24.87 -4.82 -18.71
CA THR A 146 -26.23 -4.69 -19.28
C THR A 146 -26.68 -3.23 -19.41
N GLY A 147 -25.88 -2.29 -18.91
CA GLY A 147 -26.25 -0.89 -18.74
C GLY A 147 -27.19 -0.67 -17.57
N GLN A 148 -27.35 0.60 -17.21
CA GLN A 148 -28.26 1.06 -16.18
C GLN A 148 -28.90 2.40 -16.59
N ASN A 149 -30.22 2.47 -16.52
CA ASN A 149 -30.99 3.66 -16.89
C ASN A 149 -30.97 4.72 -15.78
N ASP A 150 -30.88 4.28 -14.52
CA ASP A 150 -30.76 5.18 -13.38
C ASP A 150 -29.30 5.58 -13.15
N SER A 151 -28.96 6.84 -13.43
CA SER A 151 -27.61 7.39 -13.23
C SER A 151 -27.13 7.38 -11.77
N ARG A 152 -28.01 7.10 -10.80
CA ARG A 152 -27.68 6.98 -9.38
C ARG A 152 -27.14 5.60 -9.01
N VAL A 153 -27.32 4.60 -9.86
CA VAL A 153 -26.86 3.22 -9.59
C VAL A 153 -25.51 3.03 -10.28
N PRO A 154 -24.42 2.83 -9.53
CA PRO A 154 -23.08 2.72 -10.11
C PRO A 154 -22.86 1.36 -10.78
N GLU A 155 -22.01 1.37 -11.80
CA GLU A 155 -21.45 0.19 -12.43
C GLU A 155 -20.12 -0.15 -11.74
N THR A 156 -19.97 -1.36 -11.21
CA THR A 156 -18.84 -1.72 -10.34
C THR A 156 -18.19 -3.03 -10.73
N LEU A 157 -16.87 -3.08 -10.58
CA LEU A 157 -16.06 -4.29 -10.70
C LEU A 157 -15.33 -4.51 -9.38
N THR A 158 -15.52 -5.69 -8.80
CA THR A 158 -14.95 -6.10 -7.53
C THR A 158 -13.89 -7.15 -7.78
N TYR A 159 -12.69 -6.86 -7.26
CA TYR A 159 -11.52 -7.73 -7.37
C TYR A 159 -11.01 -8.08 -5.98
N LYS A 160 -10.42 -9.26 -5.87
CA LYS A 160 -9.64 -9.64 -4.71
C LYS A 160 -8.20 -9.26 -4.94
N LEU A 161 -7.57 -8.68 -3.93
CA LEU A 161 -6.17 -8.30 -3.97
C LEU A 161 -5.28 -9.50 -3.61
N VAL A 162 -4.01 -9.46 -4.05
CA VAL A 162 -3.03 -10.54 -3.80
C VAL A 162 -2.59 -10.68 -2.34
N SER A 163 -2.89 -9.68 -1.51
CA SER A 163 -2.46 -9.58 -0.12
C SER A 163 -3.39 -8.65 0.65
N ASP A 164 -3.41 -8.78 1.97
CA ASP A 164 -4.12 -7.89 2.90
C ASP A 164 -3.57 -6.44 2.83
N LEU A 165 -2.31 -6.29 2.39
CA LEU A 165 -1.70 -5.00 2.11
C LEU A 165 -1.19 -4.96 0.67
N CYS A 166 -1.81 -4.10 -0.14
CA CYS A 166 -1.39 -3.79 -1.50
C CYS A 166 -1.22 -2.28 -1.67
N VAL A 167 -0.19 -1.86 -2.39
CA VAL A 167 0.02 -0.46 -2.77
C VAL A 167 -0.44 -0.28 -4.22
N ILE A 168 -1.54 0.44 -4.40
CA ILE A 168 -2.06 0.77 -5.73
C ILE A 168 -1.42 2.07 -6.20
N THR A 169 -0.50 1.98 -7.16
CA THR A 169 0.18 3.15 -7.73
C THR A 169 -0.50 3.66 -9.01
N LYS A 170 -1.19 2.79 -9.74
CA LYS A 170 -1.87 3.11 -10.98
C LYS A 170 -3.10 2.22 -11.17
N ILE A 171 -4.21 2.83 -11.59
CA ILE A 171 -5.37 2.13 -12.13
C ILE A 171 -5.45 2.50 -13.61
N SER A 172 -5.37 1.50 -14.50
CA SER A 172 -5.44 1.72 -15.95
C SER A 172 -6.82 1.28 -16.43
N ILE A 173 -7.60 2.21 -17.00
CA ILE A 173 -8.92 1.95 -17.57
C ILE A 173 -8.88 2.40 -19.02
N GLN A 174 -9.24 1.51 -19.94
CA GLN A 174 -9.38 1.80 -21.35
C GLN A 174 -10.85 1.60 -21.76
N PRO A 175 -11.61 2.67 -22.00
CA PRO A 175 -12.97 2.54 -22.51
C PRO A 175 -12.97 1.87 -23.89
N PHE A 176 -13.92 0.97 -24.10
CA PHE A 176 -14.10 0.32 -25.40
C PHE A 176 -14.59 1.34 -26.44
N GLN A 177 -13.87 1.47 -27.55
CA GLN A 177 -14.29 2.32 -28.67
C GLN A 177 -15.21 1.55 -29.61
N GLY A 178 -16.48 1.39 -29.21
CA GLY A 178 -17.53 0.95 -30.11
C GLY A 178 -17.85 2.05 -31.12
N LYS A 179 -18.07 1.71 -32.40
CA LYS A 179 -18.63 2.67 -33.36
C LYS A 179 -20.05 3.02 -32.91
N SER A 180 -20.22 4.18 -32.30
CA SER A 180 -21.55 4.72 -31.99
C SER A 180 -22.27 5.02 -33.30
N THR A 181 -23.13 4.11 -33.76
CA THR A 181 -24.21 4.48 -34.69
C THR A 181 -25.31 5.15 -33.88
N THR A 182 -25.02 6.35 -33.39
CA THR A 182 -25.92 7.48 -33.14
C THR A 182 -25.09 8.57 -32.44
N GLU A 183 -24.95 9.70 -33.13
CA GLU A 183 -24.43 10.93 -32.52
C GLU A 183 -25.32 11.30 -31.34
N VAL A 184 -24.75 11.24 -30.13
CA VAL A 184 -25.18 12.10 -29.04
C VAL A 184 -23.95 12.88 -28.60
N GLN A 185 -23.93 14.17 -28.93
CA GLN A 185 -22.99 15.14 -28.37
C GLN A 185 -23.11 15.11 -26.84
N ALA A 186 -22.16 14.47 -26.17
CA ALA A 186 -21.98 14.61 -24.73
C ALA A 186 -20.98 15.75 -24.47
N SER A 187 -21.47 16.99 -24.55
CA SER A 187 -20.83 18.11 -23.85
C SER A 187 -21.14 17.95 -22.36
N GLY A 188 -20.18 17.48 -21.58
CA GLY A 188 -20.34 17.37 -20.14
C GLY A 188 -19.11 16.78 -19.47
N THR A 189 -18.34 17.63 -18.80
CA THR A 189 -17.32 17.23 -17.83
C THR A 189 -17.99 16.47 -16.68
N CYS A 190 -17.92 15.15 -16.68
CA CYS A 190 -18.34 14.34 -15.53
C CYS A 190 -17.15 14.19 -14.56
N PRO A 191 -17.25 14.69 -13.32
CA PRO A 191 -16.22 14.49 -12.30
C PRO A 191 -16.31 13.04 -11.81
N LEU A 192 -15.33 12.22 -12.16
CA LEU A 192 -15.18 10.85 -11.68
C LEU A 192 -14.77 10.85 -10.21
N HIS A 193 -15.74 10.93 -9.30
CA HIS A 193 -15.55 10.59 -7.88
C HIS A 193 -15.76 9.08 -7.72
N TRP A 194 -14.68 8.31 -7.67
CA TRP A 194 -14.74 6.89 -7.31
C TRP A 194 -14.26 6.71 -5.87
N TRP A 195 -15.13 6.17 -5.02
CA TRP A 195 -14.81 5.77 -3.66
C TRP A 195 -14.25 4.34 -3.71
N ILE A 196 -13.00 4.18 -3.24
CA ILE A 196 -12.49 2.85 -2.89
C ILE A 196 -12.97 2.58 -1.47
N SER A 197 -13.98 1.73 -1.31
CA SER A 197 -14.28 1.13 -0.01
C SER A 197 -13.41 -0.12 0.09
N ALA A 198 -12.50 -0.13 1.06
CA ALA A 198 -11.84 -1.34 1.52
C ALA A 198 -12.62 -1.79 2.76
N ASP A 199 -13.31 -2.93 2.66
CA ASP A 199 -13.88 -3.63 3.80
C ASP A 199 -12.81 -4.53 4.43
#